data_AF-A0AAV6Z691-F1
#
_entry.id   AF-A0AAV6Z691-F1
#
_cell.length_a   1.000
_cell.length_b   1.000
_cell.length_c   1.000
_cell.angle_alpha   90.00
_cell.angle_beta   90.00
_cell.angle_gamma   90.00
#
_symmetry.space_group_name_H-M   'P 1'
#
loop_
_entity.id
_entity.type
_entity.pdbx_description
1 polymer ?
#
loop_
_entity_poly.entity_id
_entity_poly.type
_entity_poly.pdbx_seq_one_letter_code
_entity_poly.pdbx_strand_id
1 'polypeptide(L)'
;MRTLSLCLLPLLASLAMGACPAPANLVDDQGNKLCARLYADASPYYDECCAGEYLDVKSGDDIPYILLRWNNRVSSLVVGTRCELTVWSKKPKDGATKKFTAGAQPRLAEVKKGLLGDWDDSISSYYCKCN
;
A
#
# COMPACT_ATOMS: atom_id res chain seq x y z
N MET A 1 0.01 11.22 55.68
CA MET A 1 -0.20 11.92 54.40
C MET A 1 -0.09 10.89 53.28
N ARG A 2 -1.20 10.62 52.57
CA ARG A 2 -1.27 9.69 51.42
C ARG A 2 -0.99 10.49 50.16
N THR A 3 0.11 10.22 49.49
CA THR A 3 0.36 10.71 48.12
C THR A 3 0.01 9.62 47.12
N LEU A 4 -1.20 9.71 46.55
CA LEU A 4 -1.54 9.00 45.32
C LEU A 4 -0.73 9.62 44.17
N SER A 5 0.28 8.92 43.67
CA SER A 5 0.90 9.25 42.38
C SER A 5 0.16 8.49 41.29
N LEU A 6 -0.73 9.17 40.57
CA LEU A 6 -1.17 8.75 39.23
C LEU A 6 -0.02 9.01 38.26
N CYS A 7 0.75 7.98 37.91
CA CYS A 7 1.62 8.04 36.74
C CYS A 7 0.78 7.77 35.49
N LEU A 8 0.34 8.84 34.83
CA LEU A 8 -0.10 8.81 33.44
C LEU A 8 1.10 8.40 32.57
N LEU A 9 1.09 7.18 32.04
CA LEU A 9 2.04 6.75 31.01
C LEU A 9 1.66 7.44 29.69
N PRO A 10 2.53 8.27 29.08
CA PRO A 10 2.26 8.81 27.76
C PRO A 10 2.42 7.69 26.74
N LEU A 11 1.35 7.41 25.99
CA LEU A 11 1.35 6.51 24.84
C LEU A 11 2.21 7.15 23.73
N LEU A 12 3.51 6.88 23.74
CA LEU A 12 4.41 7.24 22.65
C LEU A 12 4.19 6.26 21.48
N ALA A 13 3.09 6.46 20.75
CA ALA A 13 3.01 5.97 19.39
C ALA A 13 3.90 6.88 18.54
N SER A 14 5.16 6.48 18.36
CA SER A 14 6.06 7.10 17.39
C SER A 14 5.40 7.01 16.02
N LEU A 15 4.80 8.10 15.56
CA LEU A 15 4.46 8.31 14.16
C LEU A 15 5.79 8.32 13.41
N ALA A 16 6.22 7.16 12.93
CA ALA A 16 7.24 7.10 11.89
C ALA A 16 6.61 7.76 10.65
N MET A 17 6.78 9.08 10.52
CA MET A 17 6.55 9.83 9.30
C MET A 17 7.63 9.38 8.32
N GLY A 18 7.39 8.24 7.70
CA GLY A 18 8.37 7.56 6.86
C GLY A 18 7.97 7.71 5.41
N ALA A 19 8.85 8.34 4.63
CA ALA A 19 8.89 8.11 3.20
C ALA A 19 8.72 6.61 2.89
N CYS A 20 8.03 6.30 1.78
CA CYS A 20 7.73 4.92 1.39
C CYS A 20 8.93 3.98 1.58
N PRO A 21 8.73 2.78 2.15
CA PRO A 21 9.82 1.86 2.40
C PRO A 21 10.54 1.50 1.11
N ALA A 22 11.86 1.32 1.20
CA ALA A 22 12.65 0.86 0.07
C ALA A 22 12.14 -0.52 -0.40
N PRO A 23 12.00 -0.76 -1.71
CA PRO A 23 11.55 -2.05 -2.26
C PRO A 23 12.30 -3.28 -1.74
N ALA A 24 13.58 -3.12 -1.38
CA ALA A 24 14.42 -4.20 -0.87
C ALA A 24 14.10 -4.59 0.58
N ASN A 25 13.47 -3.69 1.34
CA ASN A 25 13.15 -3.84 2.76
C ASN A 25 11.67 -4.18 2.98
N LEU A 26 10.94 -4.52 1.90
CA LEU A 26 9.51 -4.81 1.98
C LEU A 26 9.29 -6.24 2.49
N VAL A 27 9.05 -6.35 3.79
CA VAL A 27 8.80 -7.61 4.49
C VAL A 27 7.55 -7.53 5.37
N ASP A 28 6.94 -8.67 5.65
CA ASP A 28 5.85 -8.79 6.63
C ASP A 28 6.39 -8.78 8.07
N ASP A 29 5.48 -8.88 9.03
CA ASP A 29 5.78 -8.93 10.47
C ASP A 29 6.62 -10.14 10.89
N GLN A 30 6.60 -11.20 10.08
CA GLN A 30 7.40 -12.41 10.26
C GLN A 30 8.75 -12.35 9.51
N GLY A 31 9.01 -11.27 8.78
CA GLY A 31 10.23 -11.08 7.99
C GLY A 31 10.22 -11.76 6.61
N ASN A 32 9.08 -12.28 6.15
CA ASN A 32 8.95 -12.84 4.80
C ASN A 32 8.89 -11.71 3.78
N LYS A 33 9.52 -11.92 2.62
CA LYS A 33 9.48 -10.95 1.52
C LYS A 33 8.07 -10.80 0.96
N LEU A 34 7.66 -9.54 0.80
CA LEU A 34 6.40 -9.19 0.16
C LEU A 34 6.60 -8.85 -1.32
N CYS A 35 5.58 -9.13 -2.11
CA CYS A 35 5.55 -8.73 -3.51
C CYS A 35 5.18 -7.25 -3.65
N ALA A 36 4.17 -6.81 -2.89
CA ALA A 36 3.82 -5.41 -2.78
C ALA A 36 3.15 -5.11 -1.43
N ARG A 37 3.07 -3.83 -1.08
CA ARG A 37 2.26 -3.30 0.01
C ARG A 37 1.42 -2.15 -0.53
N LEU A 38 0.11 -2.24 -0.35
CA LEU A 38 -0.86 -1.26 -0.84
C LEU A 38 -1.38 -0.46 0.35
N TYR A 39 -1.31 0.85 0.31
CA TYR A 39 -1.72 1.73 1.40
C TYR A 39 -3.03 2.43 1.03
N ALA A 40 -3.88 2.60 2.03
CA ALA A 40 -5.15 3.28 1.85
C ALA A 40 -5.00 4.78 1.61
N ASP A 41 -3.94 5.37 2.15
CA ASP A 41 -3.81 6.81 2.21
C ASP A 41 -2.61 7.30 1.39
N ALA A 42 -2.71 8.54 0.90
CA ALA A 42 -1.62 9.31 0.35
C ALA A 42 -1.72 10.76 0.84
N SER A 43 -0.60 11.47 0.91
CA SER A 43 -0.52 12.86 1.36
C SER A 43 -0.08 13.78 0.21
N PRO A 44 -0.44 15.08 0.25
CA PRO A 44 0.22 16.10 -0.58
C PRO A 44 1.73 16.19 -0.33
N TYR A 45 2.19 15.78 0.86
CA TYR A 45 3.60 15.74 1.24
C TYR A 45 4.15 14.32 1.04
N TYR A 46 5.16 14.16 0.20
CA TYR A 46 5.68 12.85 -0.22
C TYR A 46 6.27 12.02 0.93
N ASP A 47 6.81 12.67 1.95
CA ASP A 47 7.38 12.10 3.15
C ASP A 47 6.33 11.59 4.15
N GLU A 48 5.05 11.93 3.93
CA GLU A 48 3.91 11.45 4.71
C GLU A 48 3.10 10.36 3.98
N CYS A 49 3.51 9.95 2.78
CA CYS A 49 2.87 8.89 2.02
C CYS A 49 3.30 7.49 2.49
N CYS A 50 2.60 6.44 2.04
CA CYS A 50 2.90 5.05 2.42
C CYS A 50 2.86 4.81 3.94
N ALA A 51 1.89 5.43 4.61
CA ALA A 51 1.63 5.30 6.03
C ALA A 51 0.20 4.81 6.27
N GLY A 52 -0.16 4.61 7.55
CA GLY A 52 -1.52 4.24 7.93
C GLY A 52 -1.86 2.78 7.62
N GLU A 53 -3.11 2.53 7.24
CA GLU A 53 -3.57 1.18 6.95
C GLU A 53 -3.00 0.66 5.63
N TYR A 54 -2.53 -0.58 5.65
CA TYR A 54 -2.00 -1.24 4.46
C TYR A 54 -2.50 -2.69 4.28
N LEU A 55 -2.43 -3.14 3.03
CA LEU A 55 -2.64 -4.52 2.59
C LEU A 55 -1.32 -5.08 2.07
N ASP A 56 -0.88 -6.16 2.69
CA ASP A 56 0.28 -6.93 2.24
C ASP A 56 -0.12 -7.89 1.12
N VAL A 57 0.68 -7.89 0.05
CA VAL A 57 0.51 -8.73 -1.12
C VAL A 57 1.70 -9.68 -1.22
N LYS A 58 1.42 -10.98 -1.19
CA LYS A 58 2.43 -12.02 -1.26
C LYS A 58 2.78 -12.34 -2.71
N SER A 59 3.94 -12.96 -2.90
CA SER A 59 4.33 -13.45 -4.22
C SER A 59 3.38 -14.57 -4.68
N GLY A 60 2.87 -14.45 -5.90
CA GLY A 60 1.92 -15.40 -6.48
C GLY A 60 0.46 -15.12 -6.14
N ASP A 61 0.17 -14.10 -5.31
CA ASP A 61 -1.21 -13.74 -5.02
C ASP A 61 -1.94 -13.33 -6.31
N ASP A 62 -3.04 -14.03 -6.56
CA ASP A 62 -3.96 -13.79 -7.66
C ASP A 62 -5.35 -13.52 -7.08
N ILE A 63 -5.68 -12.24 -6.93
CA ILE A 63 -6.89 -11.79 -6.23
C ILE A 63 -7.84 -11.12 -7.22
N PRO A 64 -8.79 -11.90 -7.78
CA PRO A 64 -9.80 -11.34 -8.68
C PRO A 64 -10.83 -10.48 -7.95
N TYR A 65 -11.09 -10.75 -6.67
CA TYR A 65 -12.04 -9.98 -5.87
C TYR A 65 -11.35 -9.48 -4.60
N ILE A 66 -10.85 -8.24 -4.62
CA ILE A 66 -10.30 -7.63 -3.40
C ILE A 66 -11.41 -7.48 -2.35
N LEU A 67 -11.05 -7.61 -1.06
CA LEU A 67 -11.98 -7.42 0.05
C LEU A 67 -12.65 -6.04 -0.04
N LEU A 68 -13.93 -5.98 0.38
CA LEU A 68 -14.75 -4.77 0.24
C LEU A 68 -14.07 -3.52 0.86
N ARG A 69 -13.40 -3.67 2.01
CA ARG A 69 -12.70 -2.58 2.70
C ARG A 69 -11.53 -1.96 1.91
N TRP A 70 -11.01 -2.66 0.91
CA TRP A 70 -9.85 -2.26 0.10
C TRP A 70 -10.22 -1.89 -1.33
N ASN A 71 -11.44 -2.23 -1.74
CA ASN A 71 -11.92 -1.96 -3.07
C ASN A 71 -12.01 -0.45 -3.30
N ASN A 72 -11.32 0.06 -4.33
CA ASN A 72 -11.32 1.48 -4.66
C ASN A 72 -10.87 2.37 -3.48
N ARG A 73 -9.81 1.93 -2.78
CA ARG A 73 -9.28 2.64 -1.61
C ARG A 73 -7.76 2.80 -1.61
N VAL A 74 -7.07 2.22 -2.58
CA VAL A 74 -5.59 2.25 -2.57
C VAL A 74 -5.15 3.55 -3.20
N SER A 75 -4.39 4.35 -2.45
CA SER A 75 -3.88 5.66 -2.88
C SER A 75 -2.35 5.73 -3.02
N SER A 76 -1.63 4.80 -2.39
CA SER A 76 -0.19 4.66 -2.55
C SER A 76 0.24 3.19 -2.46
N LEU A 77 1.38 2.83 -3.06
CA LEU A 77 1.88 1.46 -3.03
C LEU A 77 3.39 1.35 -3.13
N VAL A 78 3.93 0.23 -2.70
CA VAL A 78 5.34 -0.14 -2.94
C VAL A 78 5.37 -1.55 -3.50
N VAL A 79 6.09 -1.74 -4.61
CA VAL A 79 6.38 -3.06 -5.19
C VAL A 79 7.80 -3.46 -4.82
N GLY A 80 7.96 -4.67 -4.30
CA GLY A 80 9.24 -5.23 -3.88
C GLY A 80 10.22 -5.42 -5.04
N THR A 81 11.52 -5.55 -4.71
CA THR A 81 12.55 -5.82 -5.72
C THR A 81 12.27 -7.11 -6.49
N ARG A 82 12.47 -7.09 -7.81
CA ARG A 82 12.21 -8.23 -8.73
C ARG A 82 10.76 -8.71 -8.77
N CYS A 83 9.82 -7.88 -8.31
CA CYS A 83 8.40 -8.15 -8.39
C CYS A 83 7.69 -7.22 -9.37
N GLU A 84 6.56 -7.69 -9.89
CA GLU A 84 5.63 -6.93 -10.72
C GLU A 84 4.22 -7.11 -10.16
N LEU A 85 3.54 -5.99 -9.90
CA LEU A 85 2.15 -5.95 -9.48
C LEU A 85 1.30 -5.50 -10.67
N THR A 86 0.40 -6.36 -11.11
CA THR A 86 -0.63 -6.01 -12.10
C THR A 86 -1.95 -5.75 -11.38
N VAL A 87 -2.60 -4.64 -11.71
CA VAL A 87 -3.87 -4.23 -11.10
C VAL A 87 -4.93 -3.94 -12.15
N TRP A 88 -6.18 -4.12 -11.76
CA TRP A 88 -7.36 -3.86 -12.59
C TRP A 88 -8.34 -2.94 -11.88
N SER A 89 -9.01 -2.09 -12.67
CA SER A 89 -9.97 -1.13 -12.14
C SER A 89 -11.35 -1.71 -11.86
N LYS A 90 -11.63 -2.94 -12.33
CA LYS A 90 -12.88 -3.66 -12.09
C LYS A 90 -12.60 -5.13 -11.77
N LYS A 91 -13.49 -5.73 -10.98
CA LYS A 91 -13.51 -7.16 -10.69
C LYS A 91 -14.19 -7.93 -11.83
N PRO A 92 -13.79 -9.19 -12.11
CA PRO A 92 -12.73 -9.93 -11.44
C PRO A 92 -11.31 -9.55 -11.89
N LYS A 93 -11.08 -9.07 -13.11
CA LYS A 93 -9.78 -8.57 -13.61
C LYS A 93 -10.04 -7.83 -14.92
N ASP A 94 -10.83 -6.77 -14.84
CA ASP A 94 -11.40 -6.10 -16.01
C ASP A 94 -11.21 -4.57 -15.94
N GLY A 95 -11.59 -3.88 -17.02
CA GLY A 95 -11.45 -2.44 -17.16
C GLY A 95 -10.02 -2.01 -17.44
N ALA A 96 -9.63 -0.86 -16.90
CA ALA A 96 -8.28 -0.37 -17.06
C ALA A 96 -7.30 -1.30 -16.33
N THR A 97 -6.17 -1.58 -16.97
CA THR A 97 -5.10 -2.43 -16.41
C THR A 97 -3.82 -1.62 -16.30
N LYS A 98 -3.08 -1.79 -15.21
CA LYS A 98 -1.73 -1.25 -15.09
C LYS A 98 -0.80 -2.22 -14.41
N LYS A 99 0.45 -2.22 -14.86
CA LYS A 99 1.55 -2.96 -14.26
C LYS A 99 2.51 -1.98 -13.59
N PHE A 100 2.74 -2.20 -12.31
CA PHE A 100 3.77 -1.53 -11.51
C PHE A 100 4.96 -2.47 -11.38
N THR A 101 6.16 -1.93 -11.60
CA THR A 101 7.42 -2.65 -11.38
C THR A 101 8.00 -2.23 -10.04
N ALA A 102 9.07 -2.90 -9.60
CA ALA A 102 9.77 -2.61 -8.35
C ALA A 102 9.99 -1.09 -8.14
N GLY A 103 9.56 -0.59 -6.99
CA GLY A 103 9.57 0.85 -6.70
C GLY A 103 8.45 1.27 -5.77
N ALA A 104 8.58 2.46 -5.21
CA ALA A 104 7.50 3.13 -4.50
C ALA A 104 6.68 3.96 -5.49
N GLN A 105 5.36 3.97 -5.30
CA GLN A 105 4.46 4.92 -5.91
C GLN A 105 3.70 5.67 -4.81
N PRO A 106 4.24 6.81 -4.34
CA PRO A 106 3.69 7.53 -3.19
C PRO A 106 2.30 8.11 -3.42
N ARG A 107 1.92 8.39 -4.67
CA ARG A 107 0.64 9.01 -5.02
C ARG A 107 0.08 8.43 -6.31
N LEU A 108 -0.99 7.64 -6.21
CA LEU A 108 -1.65 7.06 -7.37
C LEU A 108 -2.46 8.08 -8.18
N ALA A 109 -2.81 9.23 -7.58
CA ALA A 109 -3.40 10.37 -8.26
C ALA A 109 -2.52 10.93 -9.39
N GLU A 110 -1.19 10.73 -9.32
CA GLU A 110 -0.25 11.16 -10.35
C GLU A 110 -0.12 10.13 -11.49
N VAL A 111 -0.76 8.98 -11.33
CA VAL A 111 -0.67 7.86 -12.26
C VAL A 111 -1.89 7.82 -13.14
N LYS A 112 -1.73 8.26 -14.39
CA LYS A 112 -2.85 8.29 -15.35
C LYS A 112 -3.46 6.90 -15.59
N LYS A 113 -4.78 6.87 -15.66
CA LYS A 113 -5.61 5.70 -15.99
C LYS A 113 -6.30 5.92 -17.34
N GLY A 114 -5.51 5.91 -18.41
CA GLY A 114 -5.97 6.22 -19.75
C GLY A 114 -6.08 7.72 -20.00
N LEU A 115 -7.09 8.15 -20.77
CA LEU A 115 -7.29 9.56 -21.14
C LEU A 115 -7.95 10.40 -20.04
N LEU A 116 -8.76 9.76 -19.18
CA LEU A 116 -9.50 10.42 -18.11
C LEU A 116 -9.24 9.72 -16.78
N GLY A 117 -8.87 10.50 -15.77
CA GLY A 117 -8.64 10.03 -14.41
C GLY A 117 -7.29 9.35 -14.19
N ASP A 118 -7.13 8.87 -12.97
CA ASP A 118 -5.91 8.31 -12.42
C ASP A 118 -6.21 7.01 -11.65
N TRP A 119 -5.17 6.46 -11.00
CA TRP A 119 -5.24 5.20 -10.29
C TRP A 119 -5.57 5.35 -8.80
N ASP A 120 -5.72 6.57 -8.30
CA ASP A 120 -6.18 6.80 -6.93
C ASP A 120 -7.56 6.17 -6.75
N ASP A 121 -7.76 5.47 -5.64
CA ASP A 121 -9.04 4.83 -5.28
C ASP A 121 -9.65 4.00 -6.42
N SER A 122 -8.81 3.36 -7.23
CA SER A 122 -9.26 2.71 -8.46
C SER A 122 -8.96 1.23 -8.53
N ILE A 123 -8.14 0.69 -7.62
CA ILE A 123 -7.76 -0.73 -7.65
C ILE A 123 -8.90 -1.60 -7.09
N SER A 124 -9.31 -2.57 -7.89
CA SER A 124 -10.39 -3.51 -7.56
C SER A 124 -9.95 -4.99 -7.57
N SER A 125 -8.86 -5.29 -8.29
CA SER A 125 -8.28 -6.64 -8.39
C SER A 125 -6.77 -6.53 -8.63
N TYR A 126 -6.01 -7.57 -8.28
CA TYR A 126 -4.57 -7.59 -8.51
C TYR A 126 -4.01 -8.99 -8.72
N TYR A 127 -2.81 -9.03 -9.29
CA TYR A 127 -1.98 -10.21 -9.43
C TYR A 127 -0.53 -9.79 -9.23
N CYS A 128 0.20 -10.52 -8.40
CA CYS A 128 1.58 -10.18 -8.07
C CYS A 128 2.51 -11.37 -8.35
N LYS A 129 3.59 -11.12 -9.08
CA LYS A 129 4.62 -12.12 -9.39
C LYS A 129 5.99 -11.59 -9.03
N CYS A 130 6.85 -12.46 -8.52
CA CYS A 130 8.26 -12.17 -8.26
C CYS A 130 9.14 -13.19 -8.97
N ASN A 131 10.33 -12.76 -9.41
CA ASN A 131 11.32 -13.59 -10.09
C ASN A 131 12.58 -13.83 -9.24
#